data_AF-A0A4R3LAQ5-F1
#
_entry.id   AF-A0A4R3LAQ5-F1
#
_cell.length_a   1.000
_cell.length_b   1.000
_cell.length_c   1.000
_cell.angle_alpha   90.00
_cell.angle_beta   90.00
_cell.angle_gamma   90.00
#
_symmetry.space_group_name_H-M   'P 1'
#
loop_
_entity.id
_entity.type
_entity.pdbx_description
1 polymer ?
#
loop_
_entity_poly.entity_id
_entity_poly.type
_entity_poly.pdbx_seq_one_letter_code
_entity_poly.pdbx_strand_id
1 'polypeptide(L)' 'MSHPHHAENLLIPITKVEPCAYCGKEAHYVEISFETPICSPECAKQIWKEYVDTQLSRKFKPVHPDK' A
#
# COMPACT_ATOMS: atom_id res chain seq x y z
N MET A 1 -15.85 4.19 -26.31
CA MET A 1 -15.65 3.11 -25.32
C MET A 1 -14.28 3.32 -24.71
N SER A 2 -14.21 4.09 -23.62
CA SER A 2 -12.95 4.35 -22.92
C SER A 2 -13.03 3.61 -21.59
N HIS A 3 -12.60 2.36 -21.57
CA HIS A 3 -12.38 1.64 -20.33
C HIS A 3 -11.37 2.44 -19.51
N PRO A 4 -11.66 2.87 -18.27
CA PRO A 4 -10.64 3.44 -17.41
C PRO A 4 -9.67 2.31 -17.08
N HIS A 5 -8.54 2.31 -17.78
CA HIS A 5 -7.42 1.46 -17.42
C HIS A 5 -7.03 1.81 -15.98
N HIS A 6 -7.31 0.86 -15.09
CA HIS A 6 -6.37 0.39 -14.10
C HIS A 6 -5.79 1.46 -13.17
N ALA A 7 -6.30 1.47 -11.94
CA ALA A 7 -5.62 1.98 -10.74
C ALA A 7 -4.32 1.20 -10.42
N GLU A 8 -3.47 0.95 -11.42
CA GLU A 8 -2.32 0.04 -11.29
C GLU A 8 -1.00 0.72 -10.98
N ASN A 9 -0.88 2.05 -11.06
CA ASN A 9 0.38 2.72 -10.77
C ASN A 9 0.15 4.10 -10.13
N LEU A 10 -0.28 4.09 -8.87
CA LEU A 10 -0.35 5.27 -8.00
C LEU A 10 1.04 5.62 -7.41
N LEU A 11 2.09 5.48 -8.23
CA LEU A 11 3.48 5.73 -7.85
C LEU A 11 3.98 7.01 -8.53
N ILE A 12 4.30 8.02 -7.74
CA ILE A 12 4.90 9.27 -8.21
C ILE A 12 6.42 9.18 -8.01
N PRO A 13 7.25 9.45 -9.03
CA PRO A 13 8.69 9.48 -8.85
C PRO A 13 9.11 10.62 -7.91
N ILE A 14 10.08 10.36 -7.05
CA ILE A 14 10.62 11.34 -6.10
C ILE A 14 12.09 11.65 -6.39
N THR A 15 12.48 12.89 -6.13
CA THR A 15 13.88 13.36 -6.26
C THR A 15 14.68 13.14 -4.99
N LYS A 16 14.01 13.10 -3.82
CA LYS A 16 14.64 12.77 -2.54
C LYS A 16 14.55 11.28 -2.32
N VAL A 17 15.71 10.66 -2.18
CA VAL A 17 15.83 9.25 -1.88
C VAL A 17 15.57 9.00 -0.39
N GLU A 18 14.58 8.16 -0.10
CA GLU A 18 14.22 7.72 1.25
C GLU A 18 14.23 6.18 1.28
N PRO A 19 14.34 5.53 2.45
CA PRO A 19 14.21 4.07 2.52
C PRO A 19 12.76 3.64 2.23
N CYS A 20 12.62 2.60 1.41
CA CYS A 20 11.36 1.95 1.09
C CYS A 20 10.70 1.42 2.36
N ALA A 21 9.45 1.80 2.60
CA ALA A 21 8.74 1.44 3.82
C ALA A 21 8.49 -0.08 3.97
N TYR A 22 8.52 -0.84 2.87
CA TYR A 22 8.32 -2.28 2.91
C TYR A 22 9.62 -3.07 3.09
N CYS A 23 10.64 -2.79 2.28
CA CYS A 23 11.86 -3.61 2.22
C CYS A 23 13.14 -2.90 2.67
N GLY A 24 13.07 -1.61 3.02
CA GLY A 24 14.21 -0.80 3.48
C GLY A 24 15.24 -0.42 2.41
N LYS A 25 15.05 -0.86 1.15
CA LYS A 25 15.91 -0.47 0.02
C LYS A 25 15.68 0.98 -0.38
N GLU A 26 16.55 1.50 -1.24
CA GLU A 26 16.40 2.83 -1.83
C GLU A 26 15.05 3.00 -2.55
N ALA A 27 14.25 3.98 -2.13
CA ALA A 27 12.97 4.31 -2.77
C ALA A 27 13.16 5.42 -3.81
N HIS A 28 12.53 5.21 -4.97
CA HIS A 28 12.50 6.17 -6.07
C HIS A 28 11.08 6.66 -6.37
N TYR A 29 10.09 6.14 -5.65
CA TYR A 29 8.68 6.48 -5.82
C TYR A 29 8.03 6.78 -4.47
N VAL A 30 6.94 7.54 -4.48
CA VAL A 30 5.98 7.65 -3.39
C VAL A 30 4.67 7.07 -3.85
N GLU A 31 4.11 6.17 -3.03
CA GLU A 31 2.73 5.72 -3.17
C GLU A 31 1.80 6.79 -2.58
N ILE A 32 0.86 7.30 -3.38
CA ILE A 32 0.07 8.49 -3.01
C ILE A 32 -1.03 8.22 -1.99
N SER A 33 -1.53 7.00 -1.90
CA SER A 33 -2.64 6.67 -0.98
C SER A 33 -2.18 6.67 0.47
N PHE A 34 -0.91 6.35 0.70
CA PHE A 34 -0.27 6.33 2.02
C PHE A 34 0.85 7.35 2.18
N GLU A 35 1.12 8.19 1.17
CA GLU A 35 2.25 9.14 1.13
C GLU A 35 3.59 8.49 1.52
N THR A 36 3.78 7.26 1.08
CA THR A 36 4.83 6.37 1.59
C THR A 36 5.92 6.13 0.54
N PRO A 37 7.23 6.24 0.88
CA PRO A 37 8.32 5.95 -0.04
C PRO A 37 8.40 4.46 -0.37
N ILE A 38 8.47 4.15 -1.67
CA ILE A 38 8.44 2.81 -2.22
C ILE A 38 9.49 2.63 -3.34
N CYS A 39 10.19 1.50 -3.31
CA CYS A 39 11.18 1.16 -4.34
C CYS A 39 10.56 0.54 -5.60
N SER A 40 9.41 -0.13 -5.50
CA SER A 40 8.77 -0.82 -6.63
C SER A 40 7.26 -1.00 -6.44
N PRO A 41 6.48 -1.12 -7.53
CA PRO A 41 5.04 -1.40 -7.46
C PRO A 41 4.71 -2.71 -6.73
N GLU A 42 5.63 -3.68 -6.71
CA GLU A 42 5.46 -4.90 -5.92
C GLU A 42 5.44 -4.62 -4.41
N CYS A 43 6.32 -3.74 -3.93
CA CYS A 43 6.32 -3.32 -2.52
C CYS A 43 5.05 -2.55 -2.17
N ALA A 44 4.55 -1.69 -3.07
CA ALA A 44 3.27 -1.01 -2.88
C ALA A 44 2.10 -2.00 -2.77
N LYS A 45 2.08 -3.04 -3.63
CA LYS A 45 1.05 -4.10 -3.58
C LYS A 45 1.06 -4.86 -2.24
N GLN A 46 2.23 -5.11 -1.66
CA GLN A 46 2.31 -5.78 -0.36
C GLN A 46 1.75 -4.91 0.77
N ILE A 47 2.09 -3.62 0.80
CA ILE A 47 1.52 -2.68 1.79
C ILE A 47 0.00 -2.62 1.66
N TRP A 48 -0.52 -2.51 0.44
CA TRP A 48 -1.96 -2.53 0.19
C TRP A 48 -2.61 -3.83 0.67
N LYS A 49 -1.96 -4.98 0.45
CA LYS A 49 -2.44 -6.27 0.93
C LYS A 49 -2.50 -6.31 2.46
N GLU A 50 -1.45 -5.87 3.15
CA GLU A 50 -1.42 -5.80 4.62
C GLU A 50 -2.46 -4.84 5.20
N TYR A 51 -2.65 -3.68 4.54
CA TYR A 51 -3.69 -2.73 4.91
C TYR A 51 -5.08 -3.34 4.79
N VAL A 52 -5.38 -3.97 3.65
CA VAL A 52 -6.68 -4.64 3.41
C VAL A 52 -6.90 -5.77 4.40
N ASP A 53 -5.88 -6.61 4.64
CA ASP A 53 -5.95 -7.70 5.61
C ASP A 53 -6.27 -7.17 7.01
N THR A 54 -5.54 -6.15 7.48
CA THR A 54 -5.77 -5.51 8.78
C THR A 54 -7.18 -4.90 8.88
N GLN A 55 -7.67 -4.27 7.82
CA GLN A 55 -9.02 -3.69 7.78
C GLN A 55 -10.11 -4.77 7.79
N LEU A 56 -9.88 -5.90 7.11
CA LEU A 56 -10.79 -7.05 7.13
C LEU A 56 -10.79 -7.72 8.51
N SER A 57 -9.64 -7.96 9.13
CA SER A 57 -9.54 -8.52 10.48
C SER A 57 -10.21 -7.63 11.54
N ARG A 58 -10.15 -6.30 11.38
CA ARG A 58 -10.89 -5.37 12.27
C ARG A 58 -12.41 -5.48 12.10
N LYS A 59 -12.90 -5.70 10.88
CA LYS A 59 -14.34 -5.90 10.60
C LYS A 59 -14.82 -7.30 11.02
N PHE A 60 -13.94 -8.29 11.02
CA PHE A 60 -14.18 -9.66 11.46
C PHE A 60 -13.68 -9.92 12.89
N LYS A 61 -13.80 -8.96 13.80
CA LYS A 61 -13.93 -9.36 15.21
C LYS A 61 -15.33 -9.97 15.35
N PRO A 62 -15.51 -11.30 15.46
CA PRO A 62 -16.74 -11.79 16.01
C PRO A 62 -16.88 -11.09 17.36
N VAL A 63 -18.00 -10.39 17.54
CA VAL A 63 -18.51 -10.11 18.88
C VAL A 63 -18.62 -11.49 19.51
N HIS A 64 -17.59 -11.92 20.24
CA HIS A 64 -17.77 -12.91 21.28
C HIS A 64 -18.61 -12.18 22.32
N PRO A 65 -19.90 -12.51 22.52
CA PRO A 65 -20.53 -12.20 23.78
C PRO A 65 -19.77 -13.03 24.81
N ASP A 66 -18.86 -12.37 25.53
CA ASP A 66 -18.27 -12.93 26.72
C ASP A 66 -19.41 -13.10 27.73
N LYS A 67 -19.80 -14.37 27.89
CA LYS A 67 -20.32 -15.03 29.10
C LYS A 67 -21.64 -14.54 29.72
#